data_AF-A0A7K4GVN1-F1
#
_entry.id   AF-A0A7K4GVN1-F1
#
_cell.length_a   1.000
_cell.length_b   1.000
_cell.length_c   1.000
_cell.angle_alpha   90.00
_cell.angle_beta   90.00
_cell.angle_gamma   90.00
#
_symmetry.space_group_name_H-M   'P 1'
#
loop_
_entity.id
_entity.type
_entity.pdbx_description
1 polymer ?
#
loop_
_entity_poly.entity_id
_entity_poly.type
_entity_poly.pdbx_seq_one_letter_code
_entity_poly.pdbx_strand_id
1 'polypeptide(L)' 'MKDQREGGFLITKIHQITNRIFKQMLKEYGIKELNPGQGRILFALWQKDGVPIHELSKKTQLMKSSLTTMLD' A
#
# COMPACT_ATOMS: atom_id res chain seq x y z
N MET A 1 1.10 -29.52 1.87
CA MET A 1 1.50 -28.45 2.83
C MET A 1 2.87 -27.80 2.55
N LYS A 2 3.72 -28.35 1.66
CA LYS A 2 4.99 -27.72 1.27
C LYS A 2 4.74 -26.58 0.25
N ASP A 3 3.91 -26.85 -0.76
CA ASP A 3 3.62 -25.93 -1.87
C ASP A 3 2.88 -24.65 -1.44
N GLN A 4 2.01 -24.73 -0.42
CA GLN A 4 1.34 -23.55 0.14
C GLN A 4 2.32 -22.56 0.79
N ARG A 5 3.45 -23.05 1.34
CA ARG A 5 4.49 -22.16 1.92
C ARG A 5 5.32 -21.50 0.83
N GLU A 6 5.56 -22.18 -0.28
CA GLU A 6 6.23 -21.61 -1.45
C GLU A 6 5.39 -20.49 -2.06
N GLY A 7 4.06 -20.66 -2.15
CA GLY A 7 3.15 -19.61 -2.60
C GLY A 7 3.25 -18.33 -1.76
N GLY A 8 3.13 -18.43 -0.44
CA GLY A 8 3.24 -17.27 0.45
C GLY A 8 4.62 -16.59 0.39
N PHE A 9 5.68 -17.39 0.24
CA PHE A 9 7.04 -16.88 0.05
C PHE A 9 7.20 -16.10 -1.26
N LEU A 10 6.68 -16.64 -2.37
CA LEU A 10 6.73 -15.98 -3.67
C LEU A 10 5.91 -14.68 -3.68
N ILE A 11 4.71 -14.67 -3.07
CA ILE A 11 3.91 -13.46 -2.88
C ILE A 11 4.69 -12.39 -2.12
N THR A 12 5.38 -12.79 -1.04
CA THR A 12 6.23 -11.86 -0.26
C THR A 12 7.36 -11.29 -1.11
N LYS A 13 8.02 -12.11 -1.93
CA LYS A 13 9.06 -11.64 -2.87
C LYS A 13 8.50 -10.67 -3.91
N ILE A 14 7.32 -10.95 -4.46
CA ILE A 14 6.65 -10.05 -5.42
C ILE A 14 6.43 -8.69 -4.75
N HIS A 15 5.85 -8.64 -3.54
CA HIS A 15 5.63 -7.38 -2.84
C HIS A 15 6.93 -6.60 -2.57
N GLN A 16 8.01 -7.27 -2.20
CA GLN A 16 9.31 -6.62 -1.98
C GLN A 16 9.85 -5.98 -3.27
N ILE A 17 9.82 -6.71 -4.38
CA ILE A 17 10.32 -6.22 -5.68
C ILE A 17 9.44 -5.08 -6.18
N THR A 18 8.12 -5.24 -6.15
CA THR A 18 7.17 -4.20 -6.57
C THR A 18 7.34 -2.93 -5.74
N ASN A 19 7.46 -3.03 -4.42
CA ASN A 19 7.69 -1.87 -3.56
C ASN A 19 8.99 -1.13 -3.92
N ARG A 20 10.06 -1.86 -4.24
CA ARG A 20 11.34 -1.25 -4.65
C ARG A 20 11.20 -0.50 -5.97
N ILE A 21 10.55 -1.10 -6.97
CA ILE A 21 10.31 -0.47 -8.28
C ILE A 21 9.45 0.80 -8.09
N PHE A 22 8.36 0.69 -7.34
CA PHE A 22 7.44 1.81 -7.13
C PHE A 22 8.11 2.98 -6.40
N LYS A 23 8.91 2.68 -5.37
CA LYS A 23 9.68 3.70 -4.63
C LYS A 23 10.69 4.41 -5.54
N GLN A 24 11.34 3.66 -6.44
CA GLN A 24 12.27 4.24 -7.41
C GLN A 24 11.54 5.16 -8.40
N MET A 25 10.40 4.72 -8.94
CA MET A 25 9.58 5.56 -9.83
C MET A 25 9.13 6.85 -9.13
N LEU A 26 8.59 6.76 -7.91
CA LEU A 26 8.17 7.95 -7.15
C LEU A 26 9.32 8.95 -6.98
N LYS A 27 10.52 8.45 -6.66
CA LYS A 27 11.72 9.28 -6.53
C LYS A 27 12.10 9.99 -7.83
N GLU A 28 11.98 9.30 -8.98
CA GLU A 28 12.26 9.87 -10.31
C GLU A 28 11.28 11.00 -10.67
N TYR A 29 10.02 10.89 -10.24
CA TYR A 29 9.02 11.96 -10.36
C TYR A 29 9.12 13.03 -9.27
N GLY A 30 10.15 13.01 -8.43
CA GLY A 30 10.36 13.99 -7.35
C GLY A 30 9.48 13.80 -6.11
N ILE A 31 8.70 12.71 -6.04
CA ILE A 31 7.82 12.39 -4.92
C ILE A 31 8.64 11.63 -3.86
N LYS A 32 9.19 12.36 -2.89
CA LYS A 32 10.08 11.79 -1.85
C LYS A 32 9.38 11.45 -0.54
N GLU A 33 8.24 12.08 -0.28
CA GLU A 33 7.57 12.05 1.03
C GLU A 33 6.51 10.94 1.14
N LEU A 34 6.06 10.42 -0.01
CA LEU A 34 5.00 9.41 -0.07
C LEU A 34 5.57 7.99 0.09
N ASN A 35 5.16 7.29 1.15
CA ASN A 35 5.42 5.86 1.28
C ASN A 35 4.34 5.02 0.55
N PRO A 36 4.56 3.71 0.27
CA PRO A 36 3.61 2.87 -0.46
C PRO A 36 2.23 2.72 0.21
N GLY A 37 2.13 2.88 1.54
CA GLY A 37 0.86 2.88 2.26
C GLY A 37 0.07 4.16 2.00
N GLN A 38 0.73 5.32 2.16
CA GLN A 38 0.17 6.63 1.82
C GLN A 38 -0.26 6.72 0.35
N GLY A 39 0.51 6.13 -0.57
CA GLY A 39 0.11 6.08 -1.98
C GLY A 39 -1.16 5.28 -2.25
N ARG A 40 -1.38 4.17 -1.53
CA ARG A 40 -2.66 3.43 -1.62
C ARG A 40 -3.83 4.24 -1.09
N ILE A 41 -3.62 4.98 0.00
CA ILE A 41 -4.62 5.87 0.58
C ILE A 41 -4.98 6.97 -0.42
N LEU A 42 -3.98 7.67 -0.94
CA LEU A 42 -4.16 8.75 -1.91
C LEU A 42 -4.90 8.24 -3.16
N PHE A 43 -4.49 7.09 -3.70
CA PHE A 43 -5.15 6.51 -4.86
C PHE A 43 -6.63 6.17 -4.61
N ALA A 44 -6.96 5.63 -3.43
CA ALA A 44 -8.34 5.32 -3.08
C ALA A 44 -9.20 6.59 -2.93
N LEU A 45 -8.66 7.63 -2.30
CA LEU A 45 -9.37 8.91 -2.09
C LEU A 45 -9.49 9.73 -3.39
N TRP A 46 -8.52 9.61 -4.30
CA TRP A 46 -8.59 10.26 -5.62
C TRP A 46 -9.80 9.76 -6.43
N GLN A 47 -10.16 8.49 -6.30
CA GLN A 47 -11.32 7.93 -7.01
C GLN A 47 -12.65 8.37 -6.39
N LYS A 48 -12.68 8.48 -5.06
CA LYS A 48 -13.85 8.92 -4.31
C LYS A 48 -13.38 9.52 -3.00
N ASP A 49 -13.66 10.81 -2.81
CA ASP A 49 -13.35 11.50 -1.57
C ASP A 49 -14.41 11.21 -0.49
N GLY A 50 -14.12 11.55 0.77
CA GLY A 50 -15.04 11.39 1.89
C GLY A 50 -15.40 9.93 2.21
N VAL A 51 -14.55 8.98 1.84
CA VAL A 51 -14.76 7.55 2.11
C VAL A 51 -14.63 7.28 3.61
N PRO A 52 -15.62 6.62 4.25
CA PRO A 52 -15.50 6.25 5.65
C PRO A 52 -14.24 5.42 5.94
N ILE A 53 -13.55 5.69 7.05
CA ILE A 53 -12.27 5.05 7.38
C ILE A 53 -12.33 3.51 7.39
N HIS A 54 -13.47 2.93 7.73
CA HIS A 54 -13.66 1.48 7.72
C HIS A 54 -13.74 0.89 6.30
N GLU A 55 -14.27 1.65 5.33
CA GLU A 55 -14.25 1.28 3.92
C GLU A 55 -12.87 1.51 3.31
N LEU A 56 -12.21 2.62 3.70
CA LEU A 56 -10.85 2.94 3.27
C LEU A 56 -9.86 1.84 3.70
N SER A 57 -10.02 1.29 4.90
CA SER A 57 -9.26 0.12 5.39
C SER A 57 -9.40 -1.09 4.48
N LYS A 58 -10.62 -1.41 4.05
CA LYS A 58 -10.86 -2.53 3.11
C LYS A 58 -10.25 -2.26 1.74
N LYS A 59 -10.40 -1.04 1.21
CA LYS A 59 -9.89 -0.64 -0.10
C LYS A 59 -8.36 -0.61 -0.18
N THR A 60 -7.70 -0.18 0.89
CA THR A 60 -6.23 -0.02 0.94
C THR A 60 -5.52 -1.28 1.45
N GLN A 61 -6.27 -2.24 2.00
CA GLN A 61 -5.76 -3.42 2.72
C GLN A 61 -4.84 -3.03 3.89
N LEU A 62 -5.05 -1.84 4.46
CA LEU A 62 -4.35 -1.36 5.64
C LEU A 62 -5.23 -1.57 6.87
N MET A 63 -4.61 -1.91 7.99
CA MET A 63 -5.29 -1.93 9.27
C MET A 63 -5.76 -0.52 9.64
N LYS A 64 -6.87 -0.41 10.39
CA LYS A 64 -7.39 0.88 10.85
C LYS A 64 -6.33 1.68 11.63
N SER A 65 -5.55 1.02 12.49
CA SER A 65 -4.46 1.67 13.24
C SER A 65 -3.41 2.27 12.31
N SER A 66 -2.98 1.53 11.28
CA SER A 66 -2.04 2.03 10.29
C SER A 66 -2.61 3.19 9.46
N LEU A 67 -3.92 3.15 9.15
CA LEU A 67 -4.58 4.27 8.47
C LEU A 67 -4.60 5.52 9.33
N THR A 68 -4.99 5.41 10.61
CA THR A 68 -4.99 6.54 11.54
C THR A 68 -3.61 7.18 11.61
N THR A 69 -2.56 6.40 11.87
CA THR A 69 -1.17 6.92 11.92
C THR A 69 -0.68 7.54 10.60
N MET A 70 -1.21 7.13 9.44
CA MET A 70 -0.83 7.71 8.15
C MET A 70 -1.64 8.95 7.77
N LEU A 71 -2.79 9.17 8.42
CA LEU A 71 -3.70 10.29 8.21
C LEU A 71 -3.52 11.40 9.25
N ASP A 72 -3.00 11.05 10.43
CA ASP A 72 -2.49 11.99 11.44
C ASP A 72 -1.26 12.76 10.90
#